data_AF-A0A1Y2I8P2-F1
#
_entry.id   AF-A0A1Y2I8P2-F1
#
_cell.length_a   1.000
_cell.length_b   1.000
_cell.length_c   1.000
_cell.angle_alpha   90.00
_cell.angle_beta   90.00
_cell.angle_gamma   90.00
#
_symmetry.space_group_name_H-M   'P 1'
#
loop_
_entity.id
_entity.type
_entity.pdbx_description
1 polymer ?
#
loop_
_entity_poly.entity_id
_entity_poly.type
_entity_poly.pdbx_seq_one_letter_code
_entity_poly.pdbx_strand_id
1 'polypeptide(L)'
;MPVRANALSPLDVAVARSISPGGCPSAGDVDMASPTSWASLPNRPRTSESRRPSFSASNAPDTIPQSAWRVQPGHYIAFTIDKEGAAIAAGYADGSKEKEAILQFPMGRYIGLVVGSYVQKADDNTRWLEELIVMFVARTPPTVPGTQPWYVPIAPFHVEGDTCRGPPLRTKTLFPWKDRAQWTTFGTRLQIQTLHESKLSFDMDDDEFTRFEHRLTADHEDMDQKLQTGDDAFKDAIDKLRPPSEPLPAIVWRDIRGEHGEDPAEFVTQIYALDELMQRFAAGQSA
;
A
#
# COMPACT_ATOMS: atom_id res chain seq x y z
N MET A 1 -68.19 -13.90 4.63
CA MET A 1 -68.43 -12.75 5.53
C MET A 1 -67.15 -12.49 6.32
N PRO A 2 -66.56 -11.28 6.26
CA PRO A 2 -65.31 -10.97 6.94
C PRO A 2 -65.56 -10.37 8.33
N VAL A 3 -64.71 -10.70 9.31
CA VAL A 3 -64.66 -10.02 10.60
C VAL A 3 -63.37 -9.21 10.67
N ARG A 4 -63.52 -7.93 11.02
CA ARG A 4 -62.48 -6.91 11.16
C ARG A 4 -61.80 -6.96 12.54
N ALA A 5 -60.49 -6.74 12.49
CA ALA A 5 -59.62 -5.90 13.33
C ALA A 5 -59.82 -5.82 14.87
N ASN A 6 -58.72 -6.01 15.59
CA ASN A 6 -58.14 -4.92 16.40
C ASN A 6 -56.64 -5.15 16.66
N ALA A 7 -55.86 -4.12 16.38
CA ALA A 7 -54.45 -3.98 16.69
C ALA A 7 -54.31 -3.13 17.97
N LEU A 8 -53.44 -3.53 18.90
CA LEU A 8 -52.80 -2.66 19.90
C LEU A 8 -51.40 -3.22 20.26
N SER A 9 -50.54 -2.29 20.63
CA SER A 9 -49.08 -2.18 20.44
C SER A 9 -48.18 -2.99 21.41
N PRO A 10 -46.87 -3.14 21.10
CA PRO A 10 -45.90 -3.73 21.99
C PRO A 10 -45.37 -2.68 22.96
N LEU A 11 -45.61 -2.85 24.26
CA LEU A 11 -44.87 -2.30 25.41
C LEU A 11 -45.81 -2.34 26.62
N ASP A 12 -45.77 -3.44 27.38
CA ASP A 12 -46.25 -3.48 28.77
C ASP A 12 -45.79 -4.77 29.46
N VAL A 13 -44.66 -4.70 30.17
CA VAL A 13 -44.55 -5.33 31.50
C VAL A 13 -43.76 -4.35 32.37
N ALA A 14 -44.48 -3.81 33.35
CA ALA A 14 -43.97 -2.93 34.38
C ALA A 14 -43.73 -3.71 35.68
N VAL A 15 -42.82 -3.17 36.51
CA VAL A 15 -42.79 -3.24 38.00
C VAL A 15 -42.28 -4.58 38.60
N ALA A 16 -41.41 -4.65 39.61
CA ALA A 16 -40.53 -3.70 40.28
C ALA A 16 -39.50 -4.43 41.19
N ARG A 17 -38.35 -3.76 41.31
CA ARG A 17 -37.37 -3.55 42.41
C ARG A 17 -37.47 -4.32 43.74
N SER A 18 -36.27 -4.57 44.30
CA SER A 18 -35.85 -4.15 45.66
C SER A 18 -34.35 -3.72 45.65
N ILE A 19 -33.98 -2.42 45.63
CA ILE A 19 -33.41 -1.55 46.73
C ILE A 19 -32.43 -2.27 47.70
N SER A 20 -31.09 -2.09 47.57
CA SER A 20 -30.14 -1.09 48.19
C SER A 20 -29.67 -1.46 49.62
N PRO A 21 -28.44 -1.12 50.11
CA PRO A 21 -27.91 0.25 50.14
C PRO A 21 -26.37 0.46 50.07
N GLY A 22 -25.99 1.70 49.75
CA GLY A 22 -24.68 2.30 50.08
C GLY A 22 -23.97 2.81 48.83
N GLY A 23 -23.89 4.10 48.53
CA GLY A 23 -24.13 5.29 49.33
C GLY A 23 -23.25 6.37 48.72
N CYS A 24 -23.79 7.18 47.82
CA CYS A 24 -23.12 8.35 47.29
C CYS A 24 -23.12 9.45 48.37
N PRO A 25 -21.98 10.07 48.68
CA PRO A 25 -21.98 11.43 49.20
C PRO A 25 -21.90 12.40 48.03
N SER A 26 -22.85 13.33 47.98
CA SER A 26 -22.80 14.53 47.13
C SER A 26 -21.65 15.46 47.55
N ALA A 27 -21.02 16.02 46.52
CA ALA A 27 -20.39 17.34 46.39
C ALA A 27 -19.76 18.01 47.64
N GLY A 28 -18.44 18.21 47.57
CA GLY A 28 -17.77 19.36 48.16
C GLY A 28 -16.76 19.90 47.14
N ASP A 29 -16.90 21.16 46.76
CA ASP A 29 -15.88 21.91 46.03
C ASP A 29 -14.55 21.84 46.77
N VAL A 30 -13.52 21.26 46.15
CA VAL A 30 -12.13 21.43 46.57
C VAL A 30 -11.22 21.40 45.34
N ASP A 31 -10.44 22.47 45.23
CA ASP A 31 -9.47 22.89 44.22
C ASP A 31 -8.91 21.87 43.20
N MET A 32 -8.92 22.30 41.93
CA MET A 32 -8.15 21.72 40.82
C MET A 32 -6.65 21.70 41.14
N ALA A 33 -6.15 20.54 41.57
CA ALA A 33 -4.72 20.26 41.68
C ALA A 33 -4.19 19.55 40.41
N SER A 34 -3.04 20.03 39.95
CA SER A 34 -2.27 19.69 38.74
C SER A 34 -1.98 18.19 38.47
N PRO A 35 -1.57 17.81 37.23
CA PRO A 35 -1.64 16.43 36.71
C PRO A 35 -0.66 15.39 37.30
N THR A 36 0.10 15.74 38.33
CA THR A 36 1.29 14.97 38.72
C THR A 36 1.06 13.97 39.87
N SER A 37 -0.16 13.83 40.37
CA SER A 37 -0.48 12.97 41.53
C SER A 37 -1.01 11.56 41.19
N TRP A 38 -1.18 11.23 39.91
CA TRP A 38 -1.76 9.94 39.48
C TRP A 38 -0.79 8.75 39.47
N ALA A 39 0.51 8.96 39.73
CA ALA A 39 1.55 7.95 39.51
C ALA A 39 1.92 7.07 40.73
N SER A 40 1.35 7.29 41.92
CA SER A 40 1.95 6.78 43.16
C SER A 40 0.98 6.05 44.11
N LEU A 41 0.22 5.07 43.62
CA LEU A 41 -0.51 4.14 44.49
C LEU A 41 -0.06 2.68 44.27
N PRO A 42 0.43 1.98 45.30
CA PRO A 42 0.80 0.57 45.22
C PRO A 42 -0.45 -0.32 45.37
N ASN A 43 -0.51 -1.40 44.58
CA ASN A 43 -1.58 -2.42 44.52
C ASN A 43 -2.82 -2.10 43.67
N ARG A 44 -2.66 -2.02 42.34
CA ARG A 44 -3.77 -2.23 41.38
C ARG A 44 -3.61 -3.57 40.64
N PRO A 45 -4.70 -4.32 40.36
CA PRO A 45 -4.65 -5.46 39.45
C PRO A 45 -4.14 -5.03 38.07
N ARG A 46 -3.06 -5.68 37.60
CA ARG A 46 -2.49 -5.48 36.26
C ARG A 46 -3.48 -5.97 35.20
N THR A 47 -4.34 -5.11 34.70
CA THR A 47 -4.97 -5.31 33.39
C THR A 47 -4.04 -4.76 32.32
N SER A 48 -3.46 -5.68 31.55
CA SER A 48 -2.63 -5.44 30.35
C SER A 48 -1.68 -4.25 30.44
N GLU A 49 -0.48 -4.48 31.01
CA GLU A 49 0.70 -3.83 30.44
C GLU A 49 0.67 -4.17 28.95
N SER A 50 0.40 -3.14 28.15
CA SER A 50 0.56 -3.12 26.71
C SER A 50 1.96 -3.63 26.42
N ARG A 51 2.07 -4.94 26.17
CA ARG A 51 3.19 -5.49 25.44
C ARG A 51 3.07 -4.83 24.08
N ARG A 52 3.75 -3.70 23.89
CA ARG A 52 4.24 -3.33 22.57
C ARG A 52 5.22 -4.44 22.21
N PRO A 53 4.94 -5.30 21.22
CA PRO A 53 6.04 -5.85 20.46
C PRO A 53 6.53 -4.66 19.63
N SER A 54 7.48 -3.89 20.15
CA SER A 54 8.29 -3.01 19.29
C SER A 54 9.26 -3.92 18.54
N PHE A 55 8.72 -4.68 17.61
CA PHE A 55 9.50 -5.29 16.55
C PHE A 55 9.05 -4.64 15.25
N SER A 56 9.19 -3.31 15.17
CA SER A 56 9.46 -2.72 13.87
C SER A 56 10.76 -3.35 13.42
N ALA A 57 10.68 -4.32 12.52
CA ALA A 57 11.84 -4.80 11.78
C ALA A 57 12.33 -3.65 10.89
N SER A 58 12.90 -2.63 11.53
CA SER A 58 13.74 -1.63 10.89
C SER A 58 15.01 -2.39 10.48
N ASN A 59 14.96 -3.04 9.32
CA ASN A 59 16.13 -3.64 8.68
C ASN A 59 17.15 -2.60 8.18
N ALA A 60 17.05 -1.32 8.58
CA ALA A 60 18.12 -0.36 8.34
C ALA A 60 19.31 -0.82 9.14
N PRO A 61 20.44 -1.11 8.49
CA PRO A 61 21.71 -1.15 9.20
C PRO A 61 21.88 0.18 9.95
N ASP A 62 22.38 0.15 11.20
CA ASP A 62 22.67 1.35 12.01
C ASP A 62 23.58 2.37 11.30
N THR A 63 24.22 1.95 10.20
CA THR A 63 25.12 2.75 9.36
C THR A 63 24.41 3.62 8.32
N ILE A 64 23.12 3.42 8.06
CA ILE A 64 22.36 4.19 7.06
C ILE A 64 21.68 5.38 7.75
N PRO A 65 21.92 6.62 7.31
CA PRO A 65 21.21 7.78 7.84
C PRO A 65 19.70 7.61 7.69
N GLN A 66 18.91 7.97 8.71
CA GLN A 66 17.44 7.94 8.61
C GLN A 66 16.90 8.79 7.44
N SER A 67 17.61 9.85 7.05
CA SER A 67 17.28 10.67 5.89
C SER A 67 17.45 9.95 4.55
N ALA A 68 18.18 8.83 4.52
CA ALA A 68 18.42 8.03 3.32
C ALA A 68 17.43 6.86 3.18
N TRP A 69 16.77 6.45 4.27
CA TRP A 69 15.78 5.38 4.26
C TRP A 69 14.41 5.89 4.73
N ARG A 70 13.66 6.44 3.78
CA ARG A 70 12.48 7.28 4.05
C ARG A 70 11.17 6.51 3.94
N VAL A 71 11.13 5.45 3.12
CA VAL A 71 9.94 4.63 2.88
C VAL A 71 10.22 3.19 3.27
N GLN A 72 9.46 2.68 4.25
CA GLN A 72 9.61 1.32 4.78
C GLN A 72 8.61 0.34 4.14
N PRO A 73 8.90 -0.98 4.17
CA PRO A 73 7.90 -2.00 3.83
C PRO A 73 6.61 -1.83 4.66
N GLY A 74 5.49 -2.29 4.09
CA GLY A 74 4.16 -2.16 4.70
C GLY A 74 3.46 -0.82 4.44
N HIS A 75 4.10 0.13 3.74
CA HIS A 75 3.51 1.41 3.37
C HIS A 75 2.89 1.35 1.97
N TYR A 76 1.69 1.90 1.83
CA TYR A 76 1.13 2.25 0.53
C TYR A 76 1.70 3.58 0.05
N ILE A 77 2.06 3.62 -1.23
CA ILE A 77 2.55 4.82 -1.90
C ILE A 77 1.83 5.02 -3.23
N ALA A 78 1.73 6.26 -3.66
CA ALA A 78 1.43 6.59 -5.04
C ALA A 78 2.72 6.91 -5.79
N PHE A 79 2.79 6.60 -7.08
CA PHE A 79 4.01 6.81 -7.87
C PHE A 79 3.72 7.02 -9.35
N THR A 80 4.69 7.59 -10.05
CA THR A 80 4.77 7.67 -11.52
C THR A 80 6.23 7.67 -11.95
N ILE A 81 6.50 7.49 -13.23
CA ILE A 81 7.85 7.59 -13.77
C ILE A 81 8.33 9.03 -13.77
N ASP A 82 9.57 9.22 -13.33
CA ASP A 82 10.26 10.48 -13.50
C ASP A 82 10.72 10.64 -14.95
N LYS A 83 9.88 11.28 -15.76
CA LYS A 83 10.15 11.55 -17.18
C LYS A 83 11.35 12.48 -17.38
N GLU A 84 11.58 13.41 -16.46
CA GLU A 84 12.74 14.31 -16.51
C GLU A 84 14.00 13.50 -16.24
N GLY A 85 14.00 12.70 -15.17
CA GLY A 85 15.08 11.77 -14.86
C GLY A 85 15.38 10.80 -16.01
N ALA A 86 14.35 10.23 -16.64
CA ALA A 86 14.50 9.35 -17.79
C ALA A 86 15.11 10.05 -19.02
N ALA A 87 14.66 11.27 -19.33
CA ALA A 87 15.21 12.05 -20.44
C ALA A 87 16.68 12.43 -20.22
N ILE A 88 17.04 12.80 -18.98
CA ILE A 88 18.43 13.10 -18.58
C ILE A 88 19.30 11.85 -18.69
N ALA A 89 18.82 10.70 -18.21
CA ALA A 89 19.56 9.44 -18.27
C ALA A 89 19.84 9.00 -19.71
N ALA A 90 18.92 9.30 -20.65
CA ALA A 90 19.12 9.05 -22.07
C ALA A 90 20.02 10.09 -22.78
N GLY A 91 20.48 11.13 -22.08
CA GLY A 91 21.44 12.10 -22.61
C GLY A 91 20.86 13.11 -23.61
N TYR A 92 19.54 13.30 -23.63
CA TYR A 92 18.92 14.28 -24.52
C TYR A 92 19.19 15.72 -24.06
N ALA A 93 19.60 16.58 -24.99
CA ALA A 93 19.91 17.98 -24.70
C ALA A 93 18.66 18.78 -24.28
N ASP A 94 18.87 19.82 -23.46
CA ASP A 94 17.80 20.75 -23.07
C ASP A 94 17.19 21.44 -24.29
N GLY A 95 15.86 21.49 -24.34
CA GLY A 95 15.10 22.07 -25.46
C GLY A 95 15.12 21.23 -26.74
N SER A 96 15.67 20.01 -26.71
CA SER A 96 15.57 19.07 -27.84
C SER A 96 14.15 18.56 -28.02
N LYS A 97 13.78 18.22 -29.26
CA LYS A 97 12.45 17.68 -29.59
C LYS A 97 12.23 16.32 -28.92
N GLU A 98 13.30 15.56 -28.78
CA GLU A 98 13.34 14.24 -28.15
C GLU A 98 13.02 14.36 -26.67
N LYS A 99 13.70 15.26 -25.95
CA LYS A 99 13.42 15.56 -24.54
C LYS A 99 11.99 16.06 -24.38
N GLU A 100 11.54 17.00 -25.22
CA GLU A 100 10.17 17.52 -25.16
C GLU A 100 9.12 16.41 -25.36
N ALA A 101 9.34 15.50 -26.31
CA ALA A 101 8.45 14.37 -26.56
C ALA A 101 8.36 13.42 -25.35
N ILE A 102 9.49 13.12 -24.69
CA ILE A 102 9.52 12.32 -23.46
C ILE A 102 8.75 13.04 -22.35
N LEU A 103 8.98 14.34 -22.15
CA LEU A 103 8.30 15.12 -21.11
C LEU A 103 6.79 15.25 -21.34
N GLN A 104 6.35 15.29 -22.60
CA GLN A 104 4.93 15.33 -22.96
C GLN A 104 4.27 13.95 -22.98
N PHE A 105 5.03 12.86 -22.87
CA PHE A 105 4.48 11.50 -22.89
C PHE A 105 3.45 11.31 -21.75
N PRO A 106 2.24 10.80 -22.05
CA PRO A 106 1.21 10.64 -21.05
C PRO A 106 1.55 9.48 -20.11
N MET A 107 1.74 9.78 -18.83
CA MET A 107 1.97 8.80 -17.77
C MET A 107 0.88 8.88 -16.72
N GLY A 108 0.35 7.73 -16.32
CA GLY A 108 -0.55 7.62 -15.18
C GLY A 108 0.19 7.75 -13.85
N ARG A 109 -0.57 7.99 -12.78
CA ARG A 109 -0.15 7.78 -11.40
C ARG A 109 -0.75 6.46 -10.92
N TYR A 110 0.02 5.64 -10.22
CA TYR A 110 -0.40 4.33 -9.75
C TYR A 110 -0.16 4.21 -8.25
N ILE A 111 -0.77 3.20 -7.64
CA ILE A 111 -0.64 2.92 -6.21
C ILE A 111 -0.08 1.53 -6.03
N GLY A 112 0.73 1.36 -5.00
CA GLY A 112 1.16 0.04 -4.59
C GLY A 112 1.63 -0.03 -3.14
N LEU A 113 1.72 -1.25 -2.65
CA LEU A 113 2.28 -1.59 -1.34
C LEU A 113 3.77 -1.84 -1.48
N VAL A 114 4.57 -1.16 -0.67
CA VAL A 114 6.01 -1.39 -0.56
C VAL A 114 6.24 -2.71 0.18
N VAL A 115 6.87 -3.66 -0.49
CA VAL A 115 7.20 -4.99 0.08
C VAL A 115 8.70 -5.15 0.31
N GLY A 116 9.52 -4.37 -0.40
CA GLY A 116 10.95 -4.28 -0.19
C GLY A 116 11.40 -2.84 -0.27
N SER A 117 12.37 -2.47 0.56
CA SER A 117 12.99 -1.15 0.54
C SER A 117 14.48 -1.28 0.82
N TYR A 118 15.28 -0.73 -0.08
CA TYR A 118 16.73 -0.88 -0.09
C TYR A 118 17.37 0.50 -0.24
N VAL A 119 18.52 0.68 0.39
CA VAL A 119 19.31 1.89 0.27
C VAL A 119 20.73 1.50 -0.10
N GLN A 120 21.21 2.05 -1.20
CA GLN A 120 22.56 1.85 -1.66
C GLN A 120 23.24 3.18 -1.91
N LYS A 121 24.55 3.22 -1.75
CA LYS A 121 25.32 4.42 -2.04
C LYS A 121 25.55 4.47 -3.55
N ALA A 122 25.34 5.63 -4.18
CA ALA A 122 25.64 5.80 -5.60
C ALA A 122 27.13 5.54 -5.88
N ASP A 123 27.46 5.16 -7.11
CA ASP A 123 28.84 4.81 -7.53
C ASP A 123 29.83 5.94 -7.28
N ASP A 124 29.37 7.18 -7.42
CA ASP A 124 30.13 8.40 -7.16
C ASP A 124 30.34 8.70 -5.67
N ASN A 125 29.75 7.89 -4.78
CA ASN A 125 29.75 8.06 -3.34
C ASN A 125 29.14 9.38 -2.83
N THR A 126 28.43 10.14 -3.66
CA THR A 126 27.93 11.48 -3.30
C THR A 126 26.53 11.44 -2.68
N ARG A 127 25.71 10.46 -3.07
CA ARG A 127 24.31 10.35 -2.67
C ARG A 127 23.90 8.93 -2.32
N TRP A 128 22.78 8.83 -1.60
CA TRP A 128 22.08 7.57 -1.35
C TRP A 128 20.96 7.41 -2.37
N LEU A 129 20.88 6.22 -2.95
CA LEU A 129 19.83 5.77 -3.84
C LEU A 129 18.89 4.89 -3.03
N GLU A 130 17.63 5.28 -2.97
CA GLU A 130 16.58 4.53 -2.31
C GLU A 130 15.73 3.82 -3.36
N GLU A 131 15.59 2.51 -3.19
CA GLU A 131 14.91 1.63 -4.12
C GLU A 131 13.79 0.86 -3.43
N LEU A 132 12.65 0.76 -4.11
CA LEU A 132 11.46 0.12 -3.59
C LEU A 132 11.05 -1.03 -4.51
N ILE A 133 10.65 -2.16 -3.91
CA ILE A 133 9.87 -3.18 -4.59
C ILE A 133 8.42 -2.97 -4.17
N VAL A 134 7.56 -2.75 -5.16
CA VAL A 134 6.18 -2.31 -4.95
C VAL A 134 5.23 -3.27 -5.65
N MET A 135 4.28 -3.84 -4.92
CA MET A 135 3.21 -4.65 -5.49
C MET A 135 1.99 -3.78 -5.79
N PHE A 136 1.40 -3.94 -6.97
CA PHE A 136 0.35 -3.03 -7.42
C PHE A 136 -0.96 -3.13 -6.62
N VAL A 137 -1.64 -2.00 -6.49
CA VAL A 137 -3.04 -1.92 -6.08
C VAL A 137 -3.90 -1.62 -7.30
N ALA A 138 -4.95 -2.41 -7.51
CA ALA A 138 -5.88 -2.25 -8.62
C ALA A 138 -7.33 -2.27 -8.14
N ARG A 139 -8.27 -1.92 -9.01
CA ARG A 139 -9.71 -2.15 -8.74
C ARG A 139 -10.10 -3.62 -8.90
N THR A 140 -9.46 -4.30 -9.84
CA THR A 140 -9.81 -5.66 -10.23
C THR A 140 -8.66 -6.63 -9.95
N PRO A 141 -8.96 -7.94 -9.85
CA PRO A 141 -7.92 -8.97 -9.87
C PRO A 141 -7.04 -8.87 -11.13
N PRO A 142 -5.85 -9.49 -11.11
CA PRO A 142 -5.04 -9.61 -12.32
C PRO A 142 -5.80 -10.31 -13.44
N THR A 143 -5.74 -9.74 -14.64
CA THR A 143 -6.56 -10.14 -15.80
C THR A 143 -6.00 -11.32 -16.59
N VAL A 144 -4.73 -11.67 -16.37
CA VAL A 144 -4.08 -12.79 -17.06
C VAL A 144 -4.77 -14.11 -16.67
N PRO A 145 -5.15 -14.96 -17.64
CA PRO A 145 -5.78 -16.24 -17.33
C PRO A 145 -4.89 -17.11 -16.41
N GLY A 146 -5.46 -17.64 -15.33
CA GLY A 146 -4.72 -18.46 -14.36
C GLY A 146 -4.14 -17.68 -13.18
N THR A 147 -4.19 -16.34 -13.21
CA THR A 147 -3.64 -15.46 -12.17
C THR A 147 -4.72 -14.86 -11.27
N GLN A 148 -5.98 -15.23 -11.49
CA GLN A 148 -7.12 -14.76 -10.69
C GLN A 148 -6.93 -14.98 -9.17
N PRO A 149 -6.22 -16.00 -8.67
CA PRO A 149 -6.00 -16.15 -7.23
C PRO A 149 -4.94 -15.21 -6.63
N TRP A 150 -4.13 -14.52 -7.44
CA TRP A 150 -2.94 -13.77 -7.00
C TRP A 150 -3.25 -12.33 -6.59
N TYR A 151 -4.22 -12.20 -5.70
CA TYR A 151 -4.54 -10.94 -5.04
C TYR A 151 -5.16 -11.18 -3.66
N VAL A 152 -5.17 -10.11 -2.86
CA VAL A 152 -5.92 -10.02 -1.62
C VAL A 152 -6.77 -8.74 -1.65
N PRO A 153 -8.07 -8.79 -1.34
CA PRO A 153 -8.88 -7.58 -1.19
C PRO A 153 -8.36 -6.66 -0.09
N ILE A 154 -8.59 -5.35 -0.21
CA ILE A 154 -8.29 -4.34 0.83
C ILE A 154 -9.61 -3.79 1.37
N ALA A 155 -9.77 -3.78 2.69
CA ALA A 155 -10.97 -3.21 3.30
C ALA A 155 -11.04 -1.68 3.10
N PRO A 156 -12.22 -1.10 2.83
CA PRO A 156 -13.50 -1.77 2.59
C PRO A 156 -13.61 -2.37 1.17
N PHE A 157 -14.01 -3.65 1.10
CA PHE A 157 -14.21 -4.38 -0.15
C PHE A 157 -15.58 -5.05 -0.16
N HIS A 158 -16.32 -4.95 -1.27
CA HIS A 158 -17.55 -5.68 -1.47
C HIS A 158 -17.24 -7.08 -2.03
N VAL A 159 -17.63 -8.12 -1.30
CA VAL A 159 -17.40 -9.51 -1.73
C VAL A 159 -18.60 -9.98 -2.56
N GLU A 160 -18.46 -9.94 -3.88
CA GLU A 160 -19.34 -10.72 -4.77
C GLU A 160 -18.68 -12.08 -5.03
N GLY A 161 -19.07 -13.10 -4.27
CA GLY A 161 -18.63 -14.49 -4.49
C GLY A 161 -17.30 -14.90 -3.82
N ASP A 162 -17.09 -16.21 -3.78
CA ASP A 162 -16.11 -16.93 -2.93
C ASP A 162 -14.70 -17.07 -3.55
N THR A 163 -14.30 -16.16 -4.45
CA THR A 163 -13.05 -16.33 -5.21
C THR A 163 -11.79 -15.88 -4.45
N CYS A 164 -11.94 -15.09 -3.39
CA CYS A 164 -10.83 -14.60 -2.58
C CYS A 164 -10.44 -15.61 -1.51
N ARG A 165 -9.20 -16.12 -1.54
CA ARG A 165 -8.65 -16.93 -0.45
C ARG A 165 -8.37 -16.06 0.78
N GLY A 166 -9.37 -15.94 1.66
CA GLY A 166 -9.23 -15.33 2.98
C GLY A 166 -9.81 -13.91 3.12
N PRO A 167 -9.79 -13.36 4.34
CA PRO A 167 -10.40 -12.07 4.63
C PRO A 167 -9.61 -10.91 3.99
N PRO A 168 -10.28 -9.78 3.65
CA PRO A 168 -9.61 -8.57 3.18
C PRO A 168 -8.50 -8.08 4.12
N LEU A 169 -7.45 -7.48 3.57
CA LEU A 169 -6.40 -6.75 4.28
C LEU A 169 -7.00 -5.57 5.03
N ARG A 170 -6.51 -5.35 6.26
CA ARG A 170 -6.86 -4.19 7.07
C ARG A 170 -5.71 -3.20 7.10
N THR A 171 -6.05 -1.92 7.13
CA THR A 171 -5.11 -0.80 7.18
C THR A 171 -5.42 0.07 8.40
N LYS A 172 -4.41 0.71 9.00
CA LYS A 172 -4.59 1.58 10.18
C LYS A 172 -5.51 2.76 9.89
N THR A 173 -5.30 3.38 8.73
CA THR A 173 -6.17 4.40 8.17
C THR A 173 -7.07 3.74 7.15
N LEU A 174 -8.36 4.10 7.11
CA LEU A 174 -9.26 3.62 6.06
C LEU A 174 -8.65 3.90 4.69
N PHE A 175 -8.52 2.85 3.87
CA PHE A 175 -8.09 3.02 2.50
C PHE A 175 -9.06 3.97 1.80
N PRO A 176 -8.58 5.02 1.11
CA PRO A 176 -9.46 6.11 0.69
C PRO A 176 -10.41 5.72 -0.45
N TRP A 177 -10.27 4.51 -0.99
CA TRP A 177 -11.16 3.98 -2.03
C TRP A 177 -11.69 2.60 -1.66
N LYS A 178 -12.89 2.31 -2.14
CA LYS A 178 -13.56 1.03 -1.99
C LYS A 178 -13.14 0.07 -3.10
N ASP A 179 -13.34 -1.22 -2.86
CA ASP A 179 -13.24 -2.28 -3.85
C ASP A 179 -11.85 -2.34 -4.51
N ARG A 180 -10.82 -2.29 -3.67
CA ARG A 180 -9.41 -2.36 -4.09
C ARG A 180 -8.82 -3.72 -3.79
N ALA A 181 -8.00 -4.20 -4.71
CA ALA A 181 -7.26 -5.46 -4.63
C ALA A 181 -5.77 -5.15 -4.58
N GLN A 182 -5.09 -5.69 -3.56
CA GLN A 182 -3.64 -5.77 -3.50
C GLN A 182 -3.19 -6.98 -4.31
N TRP A 183 -2.49 -6.76 -5.42
CA TRP A 183 -1.86 -7.84 -6.18
C TRP A 183 -0.69 -8.41 -5.37
N THR A 184 -0.45 -9.72 -5.47
CA THR A 184 0.56 -10.41 -4.64
C THR A 184 1.80 -10.84 -5.42
N THR A 185 1.72 -10.92 -6.75
CA THR A 185 2.81 -11.39 -7.63
C THR A 185 3.34 -10.32 -8.59
N PHE A 186 2.54 -9.28 -8.85
CA PHE A 186 2.80 -8.30 -9.89
C PHE A 186 3.06 -6.93 -9.29
N GLY A 187 4.05 -6.25 -9.86
CA GLY A 187 4.58 -5.05 -9.26
C GLY A 187 5.64 -4.39 -10.13
N THR A 188 6.35 -3.45 -9.51
CA THR A 188 7.44 -2.73 -10.15
C THR A 188 8.57 -2.48 -9.15
N ARG A 189 9.77 -2.24 -9.67
CA ARG A 189 10.93 -1.81 -8.91
C ARG A 189 11.17 -0.34 -9.23
N LEU A 190 11.24 0.50 -8.21
CA LEU A 190 11.35 1.96 -8.33
C LEU A 190 12.64 2.45 -7.70
N GLN A 191 13.28 3.46 -8.30
CA GLN A 191 14.32 4.26 -7.66
C GLN A 191 13.75 5.67 -7.42
N ILE A 192 13.76 6.11 -6.17
CA ILE A 192 13.15 7.39 -5.79
C ILE A 192 14.04 8.55 -6.25
N GLN A 193 13.57 9.31 -7.23
CA GLN A 193 14.18 10.58 -7.64
C GLN A 193 13.59 11.75 -6.84
N THR A 194 12.27 11.74 -6.67
CA THR A 194 11.54 12.75 -5.90
C THR A 194 10.59 12.07 -4.92
N LEU A 195 10.63 12.48 -3.65
CA LEU A 195 9.70 12.03 -2.62
C LEU A 195 8.86 13.21 -2.13
N HIS A 196 7.55 13.09 -2.29
CA HIS A 196 6.57 14.00 -1.71
C HIS A 196 6.09 13.44 -0.37
N GLU A 197 6.58 14.05 0.71
CA GLU A 197 6.19 13.73 2.07
C GLU A 197 4.72 14.06 2.35
N SER A 198 4.15 13.35 3.32
CA SER A 198 2.80 13.60 3.81
C SER A 198 2.76 13.54 5.33
N LYS A 199 1.83 14.30 5.92
CA LYS A 199 1.50 14.16 7.35
C LYS A 199 0.64 12.93 7.63
N LEU A 200 0.03 12.36 6.61
CA LEU A 200 -0.71 11.10 6.71
C LEU A 200 0.18 9.93 6.33
N SER A 201 -0.01 8.83 7.04
CA SER A 201 0.59 7.55 6.71
C SER A 201 -0.50 6.55 6.37
N PHE A 202 -0.28 5.82 5.29
CA PHE A 202 -1.12 4.74 4.82
C PHE A 202 -0.33 3.44 4.93
N ASP A 203 -0.17 2.96 6.16
CA ASP A 203 0.56 1.75 6.47
C ASP A 203 -0.37 0.64 6.99
N MET A 204 0.06 -0.59 6.76
CA MET A 204 -0.58 -1.78 7.33
C MET A 204 -0.15 -1.96 8.78
N ASP A 205 -0.99 -2.66 9.57
CA ASP A 205 -0.53 -3.22 10.84
C ASP A 205 0.49 -4.33 10.58
N ASP A 206 1.48 -4.47 11.47
CA ASP A 206 2.57 -5.43 11.31
C ASP A 206 2.03 -6.87 11.12
N ASP A 207 1.01 -7.26 11.89
CA ASP A 207 0.34 -8.57 11.76
C ASP A 207 -0.33 -8.75 10.39
N GLU A 208 -0.93 -7.69 9.85
CA GLU A 208 -1.56 -7.70 8.52
C GLU A 208 -0.51 -7.74 7.41
N PHE A 209 0.63 -7.06 7.60
CA PHE A 209 1.74 -7.09 6.67
C PHE A 209 2.40 -8.47 6.65
N THR A 210 2.67 -9.08 7.80
CA THR A 210 3.17 -10.46 7.88
C THR A 210 2.20 -11.45 7.22
N ARG A 211 0.88 -11.29 7.43
CA ARG A 211 -0.13 -12.09 6.73
C ARG A 211 -0.05 -11.92 5.21
N PHE A 212 0.16 -10.69 4.75
CA PHE A 212 0.36 -10.41 3.33
C PHE A 212 1.66 -11.02 2.80
N GLU A 213 2.77 -10.94 3.53
CA GLU A 213 4.06 -11.54 3.14
C GLU A 213 3.95 -13.06 2.98
N HIS A 214 3.29 -13.75 3.91
CA HIS A 214 3.02 -15.19 3.77
C HIS A 214 2.23 -15.50 2.50
N ARG A 215 1.27 -14.65 2.14
CA ARG A 215 0.49 -14.82 0.92
C ARG A 215 1.33 -14.53 -0.33
N LEU A 216 2.14 -13.48 -0.29
CA LEU A 216 3.08 -13.14 -1.35
C LEU A 216 4.00 -14.32 -1.64
N THR A 217 4.60 -14.94 -0.63
CA THR A 217 5.46 -16.12 -0.80
C THR A 217 4.70 -17.29 -1.46
N ALA A 218 3.53 -17.65 -0.93
CA ALA A 218 2.74 -18.77 -1.47
C ALA A 218 2.28 -18.54 -2.92
N ASP A 219 1.89 -17.31 -3.27
CA ASP A 219 1.46 -16.99 -4.63
C ASP A 219 2.65 -16.94 -5.60
N HIS A 220 3.85 -16.56 -5.15
CA HIS A 220 5.08 -16.66 -5.95
C HIS A 220 5.48 -18.11 -6.22
N GLU A 221 5.36 -19.00 -5.23
CA GLU A 221 5.58 -20.44 -5.41
C GLU A 221 4.61 -21.04 -6.44
N ASP A 222 3.31 -20.71 -6.35
CA ASP A 222 2.30 -21.12 -7.34
C ASP A 222 2.61 -20.55 -8.74
N MET A 223 3.03 -19.29 -8.82
CA MET A 223 3.45 -18.66 -10.07
C MET A 223 4.64 -19.38 -10.71
N ASP A 224 5.69 -19.67 -9.94
CA ASP A 224 6.87 -20.35 -10.45
C ASP A 224 6.55 -21.78 -10.91
N GLN A 225 5.66 -22.49 -10.20
CA GLN A 225 5.16 -23.78 -10.66
C GLN A 225 4.39 -23.65 -11.99
N LYS A 226 3.50 -22.67 -12.11
CA LYS A 226 2.74 -22.44 -13.35
C LYS A 226 3.64 -22.06 -14.51
N LEU A 227 4.70 -21.30 -14.30
CA LEU A 227 5.66 -20.95 -15.36
C LEU A 227 6.42 -22.16 -15.90
N GLN A 228 6.64 -23.21 -15.10
CA GLN A 228 7.26 -24.44 -15.58
C GLN A 228 6.37 -25.20 -16.57
N THR A 229 5.05 -25.12 -16.40
CA THR A 229 4.06 -25.86 -17.21
C THR A 229 3.30 -24.99 -18.21
N GLY A 230 3.42 -23.67 -18.12
CA GLY A 230 2.71 -22.71 -18.94
C GLY A 230 3.20 -22.68 -20.39
N ASP A 231 2.33 -22.25 -21.29
CA ASP A 231 2.71 -21.92 -22.66
C ASP A 231 3.52 -20.62 -22.73
N ASP A 232 4.12 -20.35 -23.88
CA ASP A 232 5.00 -19.19 -24.04
C ASP A 232 4.22 -17.87 -23.97
N ALA A 233 2.96 -17.84 -24.42
CA ALA A 233 2.12 -16.65 -24.32
C ALA A 233 1.81 -16.28 -22.87
N PHE A 234 1.54 -17.27 -22.02
CA PHE A 234 1.38 -17.06 -20.58
C PHE A 234 2.68 -16.54 -19.95
N LYS A 235 3.82 -17.20 -20.23
CA LYS A 235 5.13 -16.78 -19.69
C LYS A 235 5.45 -15.33 -20.06
N ASP A 236 5.27 -14.96 -21.32
CA ASP A 236 5.51 -13.60 -21.82
C ASP A 236 4.60 -12.57 -21.13
N ALA A 237 3.34 -12.92 -20.88
CA ALA A 237 2.41 -12.03 -20.18
C ALA A 237 2.81 -11.83 -18.70
N ILE A 238 3.24 -12.91 -18.03
CA ILE A 238 3.72 -12.87 -16.64
C ILE A 238 5.00 -12.05 -16.53
N ASP A 239 5.96 -12.28 -17.42
CA ASP A 239 7.26 -11.62 -17.39
C ASP A 239 7.13 -10.09 -17.45
N LYS A 240 6.24 -9.58 -18.31
CA LYS A 240 5.94 -8.15 -18.43
C LYS A 240 5.36 -7.51 -17.17
N LEU A 241 4.62 -8.27 -16.35
CA LEU A 241 3.95 -7.78 -15.15
C LEU A 241 4.77 -8.01 -13.86
N ARG A 242 5.87 -8.75 -13.95
CA ARG A 242 6.79 -8.95 -12.83
C ARG A 242 7.58 -7.68 -12.57
N PRO A 243 8.01 -7.45 -11.31
CA PRO A 243 8.96 -6.39 -11.02
C PRO A 243 10.21 -6.53 -11.90
N PRO A 244 10.60 -5.49 -12.65
CA PRO A 244 11.80 -5.54 -13.47
C PRO A 244 13.05 -5.71 -12.60
N SER A 245 14.08 -6.33 -13.18
CA SER A 245 15.38 -6.47 -12.52
C SER A 245 16.01 -5.12 -12.22
N GLU A 246 15.88 -4.17 -13.15
CA GLU A 246 16.42 -2.82 -13.02
C GLU A 246 15.35 -1.86 -12.46
N PRO A 247 15.70 -0.98 -11.51
CA PRO A 247 14.75 -0.04 -10.94
C PRO A 247 14.43 1.10 -11.92
N LEU A 248 13.15 1.45 -12.01
CA LEU A 248 12.69 2.57 -12.83
C LEU A 248 12.77 3.89 -12.05
N PRO A 249 13.29 4.99 -12.63
CA PRO A 249 13.33 6.29 -11.96
C PRO A 249 11.91 6.81 -11.72
N ALA A 250 11.60 7.20 -10.48
CA ALA A 250 10.23 7.48 -10.07
C ALA A 250 10.07 8.72 -9.20
N ILE A 251 8.90 9.34 -9.34
CA ILE A 251 8.36 10.31 -8.39
C ILE A 251 7.38 9.56 -7.49
N VAL A 252 7.56 9.67 -6.17
CA VAL A 252 6.79 8.95 -5.16
C VAL A 252 6.06 9.94 -4.25
N TRP A 253 4.82 9.62 -3.90
CA TRP A 253 4.00 10.34 -2.93
C TRP A 253 3.59 9.41 -1.79
N ARG A 254 3.82 9.85 -0.54
CA ARG A 254 3.31 9.13 0.65
C ARG A 254 1.81 9.33 0.85
N ASP A 255 1.27 10.42 0.34
CA ASP A 255 -0.18 10.60 0.28
C ASP A 255 -0.72 9.90 -0.96
N ILE A 256 -1.46 8.82 -0.73
CA ILE A 256 -2.06 8.08 -1.83
C ILE A 256 -3.32 8.78 -2.35
N ARG A 257 -3.93 9.69 -1.58
CA ARG A 257 -5.18 10.36 -1.98
C ARG A 257 -4.95 11.18 -3.26
N GLY A 258 -5.82 10.99 -4.24
CA GLY A 258 -5.74 11.67 -5.53
C GLY A 258 -6.33 10.82 -6.64
N GLU A 259 -6.11 11.25 -7.87
CA GLU A 259 -6.41 10.47 -9.07
C GLU A 259 -5.25 9.53 -9.40
N HIS A 260 -5.60 8.32 -9.81
CA HIS A 260 -4.67 7.26 -10.17
C HIS A 260 -5.31 6.35 -11.22
N GLY A 261 -4.48 5.62 -11.96
CA GLY A 261 -4.91 4.60 -12.90
C GLY A 261 -5.60 3.44 -12.18
N GLU A 262 -6.64 2.91 -12.81
CA GLU A 262 -7.47 1.83 -12.22
C GLU A 262 -6.89 0.44 -12.51
N ASP A 263 -6.14 0.30 -13.62
CA ASP A 263 -5.49 -0.93 -14.06
C ASP A 263 -3.97 -0.74 -14.18
N PRO A 264 -3.18 -1.37 -13.30
CA PRO A 264 -1.73 -1.35 -13.38
C PRO A 264 -1.13 -1.96 -14.65
N ALA A 265 -1.87 -2.76 -15.43
CA ALA A 265 -1.38 -3.24 -16.73
C ALA A 265 -1.16 -2.07 -17.73
N GLU A 266 -1.89 -0.96 -17.56
CA GLU A 266 -1.65 0.27 -18.33
C GLU A 266 -0.28 0.88 -18.00
N PHE A 267 0.18 0.78 -16.75
CA PHE A 267 1.52 1.25 -16.37
C PHE A 267 2.58 0.54 -17.20
N VAL A 268 2.53 -0.79 -17.24
CA VAL A 268 3.48 -1.61 -18.00
C VAL A 268 3.45 -1.25 -19.48
N THR A 269 2.25 -1.10 -20.06
CA THR A 269 2.08 -0.66 -21.45
C THR A 269 2.71 0.71 -21.70
N GLN A 270 2.54 1.66 -20.78
CA GLN A 270 3.14 2.99 -20.85
C GLN A 270 4.67 2.94 -20.78
N ILE A 271 5.26 2.05 -19.94
CA ILE A 271 6.72 1.87 -19.86
C ILE A 271 7.28 1.39 -21.19
N TYR A 272 6.72 0.32 -21.77
CA TYR A 272 7.20 -0.21 -23.05
C TYR A 272 7.05 0.82 -24.18
N ALA A 273 5.94 1.55 -24.23
CA ALA A 273 5.75 2.61 -25.22
C ALA A 273 6.73 3.78 -25.04
N LEU A 274 7.10 4.11 -23.79
CA LEU A 274 8.11 5.13 -23.51
C LEU A 274 9.51 4.65 -23.91
N ASP A 275 9.87 3.40 -23.63
CA ASP A 275 11.14 2.80 -24.05
C ASP A 275 11.25 2.74 -25.58
N GLU A 276 10.20 2.29 -26.28
CA GLU A 276 10.14 2.33 -27.74
C GLU A 276 10.33 3.74 -28.30
N LEU A 277 9.71 4.75 -27.68
CA LEU A 277 9.90 6.16 -28.07
C LEU A 277 11.37 6.57 -27.92
N MET A 278 12.00 6.23 -26.81
CA MET A 278 13.41 6.55 -26.54
C MET A 278 14.35 5.84 -27.52
N GLN A 279 14.10 4.56 -27.82
CA GLN A 279 14.90 3.79 -28.78
C GLN A 279 14.77 4.34 -30.21
N ARG A 280 13.58 4.78 -30.61
CA ARG A 280 13.35 5.40 -31.93
C ARG A 280 14.18 6.68 -32.11
N PHE A 281 14.30 7.49 -31.07
CA PHE A 281 15.14 8.69 -31.12
C PHE A 281 16.62 8.34 -31.15
N ALA A 282 17.06 7.33 -30.40
CA ALA A 282 18.45 6.85 -30.45
C ALA A 282 18.84 6.33 -31.85
N ALA A 283 17.95 5.57 -32.51
CA ALA A 283 18.18 5.07 -33.86
C ALA A 283 18.14 6.17 -34.94
N GLY A 284 17.38 7.25 -34.70
CA GLY A 284 17.24 8.40 -35.59
C GLY A 284 18.41 9.38 -35.58
N GLN A 285 19.37 9.24 -34.66
CA GLN A 285 20.57 10.11 -34.57
C GLN A 285 21.70 9.73 -35.57
N SER A 286 21.45 8.83 -36.53
CA SER A 286 22.44 8.39 -37.53
C SER A 286 22.10 8.75 -39.00
N ALA A 287 21.38 9.84 -39.26
CA ALA A 287 21.13 10.34 -40.62
C ALA A 287 21.60 11.78 -40.81
#